data_AF-V5GDT9-F1
#
_entry.id   AF-V5GDT9-F1
#
_cell.length_a   1.000
_cell.length_b   1.000
_cell.length_c   1.000
_cell.angle_alpha   90.00
_cell.angle_beta   90.00
_cell.angle_gamma   90.00
#
_symmetry.space_group_name_H-M   'P 1'
#
loop_
_entity.id
_entity.type
_entity.pdbx_description
1 polymer ?
#
loop_
_entity_poly.entity_id
_entity_poly.type
_entity_poly.pdbx_seq_one_letter_code
_entity_poly.pdbx_strand_id
1 'polypeptide(L)'
;SECWKFMITGANNNSEIKLWSCESWACLQTIHFKVNPTTPITSLFMNIAIDFSGQYLVISDINNRVLYVMQLKRNDKEQVVQVISLAQFLLPAPFLSFHILEASNRKIPYSYNNSNEDLYDDH
;
A
#
# COMPACT_ATOMS: atom_id res chain seq x y z
N SER A 1 12.38 -18.38 -16.03
CA SER A 1 11.47 -17.65 -15.14
C SER A 1 12.01 -17.77 -13.73
N GLU A 2 12.59 -16.70 -13.20
CA GLU A 2 13.00 -16.66 -11.80
C GLU A 2 11.84 -16.07 -11.00
N CYS A 3 11.14 -16.94 -10.28
CA CYS A 3 10.12 -16.49 -9.33
C CYS A 3 10.83 -15.85 -8.11
N TRP A 4 10.19 -14.88 -7.45
CA TRP A 4 10.60 -14.35 -6.13
C TRP A 4 11.88 -13.46 -6.06
N LYS A 5 12.05 -12.46 -6.95
CA LYS A 5 13.19 -11.52 -6.86
C LYS A 5 13.17 -10.62 -5.62
N PHE A 6 11.99 -10.27 -5.14
CA PHE A 6 11.79 -9.35 -4.03
C PHE A 6 10.80 -9.92 -3.02
N MET A 7 10.94 -9.49 -1.77
CA MET A 7 10.05 -9.88 -0.67
C MET A 7 9.62 -8.65 0.12
N ILE A 8 8.38 -8.69 0.61
CA ILE A 8 7.83 -7.72 1.57
C ILE A 8 7.55 -8.48 2.85
N THR A 9 8.01 -7.96 3.97
CA THR A 9 7.74 -8.54 5.30
C THR A 9 7.20 -7.48 6.23
N GLY A 10 6.26 -7.85 7.08
CA GLY A 10 5.78 -7.04 8.19
C GLY A 10 6.35 -7.51 9.54
N ALA A 11 6.57 -6.56 10.46
CA ALA A 11 6.94 -6.79 11.85
C ALA A 11 6.15 -5.83 12.75
N ASN A 12 6.12 -6.11 14.07
CA ASN A 12 5.48 -5.27 15.08
C ASN A 12 4.01 -4.94 14.74
N ASN A 13 3.16 -5.96 14.62
CA ASN A 13 1.77 -5.82 14.14
C ASN A 13 1.69 -5.06 12.81
N ASN A 14 2.62 -5.37 11.89
CA ASN A 14 2.74 -4.76 10.58
C ASN A 14 2.97 -3.23 10.59
N SER A 15 3.32 -2.64 11.74
CA SER A 15 3.74 -1.23 11.84
C SER A 15 5.16 -0.99 11.33
N GLU A 16 5.94 -2.05 11.15
CA GLU A 16 7.21 -2.00 10.44
C GLU A 16 7.12 -2.86 9.18
N ILE A 17 7.36 -2.26 8.02
CA ILE A 17 7.37 -2.95 6.72
C ILE A 17 8.78 -2.88 6.16
N LYS A 18 9.29 -4.01 5.68
CA LYS A 18 10.59 -4.08 5.02
C LYS A 18 10.46 -4.62 3.61
N LEU A 19 11.22 -4.01 2.70
CA LEU A 19 11.43 -4.49 1.34
C LEU A 19 12.82 -5.13 1.24
N TRP A 20 12.89 -6.27 0.56
CA TRP A 20 14.10 -7.08 0.48
C TRP A 20 14.40 -7.49 -0.97
N SER A 21 15.69 -7.56 -1.30
CA SER A 21 16.17 -8.36 -2.43
C SER A 21 16.32 -9.81 -1.96
N CYS A 22 15.76 -10.77 -2.69
CA CYS A 22 15.91 -12.19 -2.38
C CYS A 22 17.22 -12.79 -2.93
N GLU A 23 17.89 -12.06 -3.82
CA GLU A 23 19.18 -12.47 -4.36
C GLU A 23 20.30 -12.20 -3.34
N SER A 24 20.36 -10.96 -2.83
CA SER A 24 21.39 -10.54 -1.87
C SER A 24 20.96 -10.64 -0.41
N TRP A 25 19.67 -10.88 -0.15
CA TRP A 25 19.05 -10.80 1.19
C TRP A 25 19.20 -9.43 1.86
N ALA A 26 19.54 -8.40 1.08
CA ALA A 26 19.67 -7.04 1.59
C ALA A 26 18.29 -6.44 1.89
N CYS A 27 18.18 -5.77 3.04
CA CYS A 27 17.05 -4.89 3.32
C CYS A 27 17.22 -3.61 2.50
N LEU A 28 16.33 -3.41 1.53
CA LEU A 28 16.40 -2.29 0.58
C LEU A 28 15.72 -1.04 1.16
N GLN A 29 14.64 -1.24 1.92
CA GLN A 29 13.88 -0.15 2.53
C GLN A 29 13.20 -0.66 3.80
N THR A 30 13.21 0.15 4.87
CA THR A 30 12.39 -0.07 6.08
C THR A 30 11.46 1.12 6.27
N ILE A 31 10.18 0.85 6.46
CA ILE A 31 9.12 1.84 6.66
C ILE A 31 8.51 1.61 8.04
N HIS A 32 8.45 2.67 8.84
CA HIS A 32 7.88 2.63 10.18
C HIS A 32 6.64 3.52 10.24
N PHE A 33 5.51 2.93 10.58
CA PHE A 33 4.32 3.65 11.00
C PHE A 33 4.46 4.02 12.47
N LYS A 34 4.05 5.25 12.81
CA LYS A 34 4.08 5.75 14.17
C LYS A 34 2.69 6.18 14.59
N VAL A 35 2.40 5.98 15.87
CA VAL A 35 1.20 6.51 16.51
C VAL A 35 1.21 8.03 16.36
N ASN A 36 0.07 8.59 15.97
CA ASN A 36 -0.09 10.03 15.94
C ASN A 36 -0.19 10.55 17.39
N PRO A 37 0.72 11.43 17.85
CA PRO A 37 0.70 11.91 19.23
C PRO A 37 -0.55 12.73 19.58
N THR A 38 -1.30 13.22 18.58
CA THR A 38 -2.51 14.01 18.80
C THR A 38 -3.77 13.14 18.91
N THR A 39 -3.70 11.84 18.60
CA THR A 39 -4.86 10.95 18.67
C THR A 39 -4.91 10.22 20.01
N PRO A 40 -6.08 10.02 20.60
CA PRO A 40 -6.21 9.25 21.84
C PRO A 40 -5.92 7.76 21.65
N ILE A 41 -5.88 7.28 20.41
CA ILE A 41 -5.56 5.90 20.05
C ILE A 41 -4.04 5.72 20.11
N THR A 42 -3.57 4.87 21.02
CA THR A 42 -2.13 4.70 21.31
C THR A 42 -1.51 3.47 20.68
N SER A 43 -2.27 2.69 19.90
CA SER A 43 -1.82 1.45 19.29
C SER A 43 -2.15 1.39 17.80
N LEU A 44 -1.21 0.84 17.03
CA LEU A 44 -1.37 0.56 15.60
C LEU A 44 -1.81 -0.90 15.43
N PHE A 45 -2.78 -1.13 14.55
CA PHE A 45 -3.19 -2.48 14.18
C PHE A 45 -3.40 -2.55 12.68
N MET A 46 -2.38 -3.05 11.97
CA MET A 46 -2.28 -2.94 10.52
C MET A 46 -2.63 -4.27 9.84
N ASN A 47 -3.58 -4.23 8.91
CA ASN A 47 -3.80 -5.29 7.93
C ASN A 47 -3.24 -4.85 6.58
N ILE A 48 -2.51 -5.73 5.89
CA ILE A 48 -1.78 -5.45 4.65
C ILE A 48 -2.24 -6.41 3.57
N ALA A 49 -2.50 -5.90 2.36
CA ALA A 49 -2.58 -6.72 1.15
C ALA A 49 -1.78 -6.11 0.01
N ILE A 50 -1.27 -6.96 -0.87
CA ILE A 50 -0.61 -6.57 -2.12
C ILE A 50 -1.50 -6.94 -3.30
N ASP A 51 -1.55 -6.09 -4.32
CA ASP A 51 -2.27 -6.40 -5.54
C ASP A 51 -1.56 -7.49 -6.36
N PHE A 52 -2.28 -8.11 -7.31
CA PHE A 52 -1.75 -9.18 -8.14
C PHE A 52 -0.53 -8.76 -8.98
N SER A 53 -0.42 -7.49 -9.38
CA SER A 53 0.74 -7.00 -10.14
C SER A 53 1.99 -6.81 -9.30
N GLY A 54 1.85 -6.77 -7.97
CA GLY A 54 2.92 -6.50 -7.02
C GLY A 54 3.40 -5.05 -7.03
N GLN A 55 2.56 -4.11 -7.47
CA GLN A 55 2.89 -2.69 -7.59
C GLN A 55 2.18 -1.82 -6.56
N TYR A 56 1.19 -2.35 -5.86
CA TYR A 56 0.42 -1.61 -4.87
C TYR A 56 0.29 -2.41 -3.59
N LEU A 57 0.64 -1.75 -2.49
CA LEU A 57 0.42 -2.23 -1.15
C LEU A 57 -0.72 -1.39 -0.54
N VAL A 58 -1.76 -2.06 -0.07
CA VAL A 58 -2.85 -1.42 0.65
C VAL A 58 -2.73 -1.82 2.11
N ILE A 59 -2.69 -0.83 3.01
CA ILE A 59 -2.55 -1.02 4.44
C ILE A 59 -3.74 -0.37 5.14
N SER A 60 -4.48 -1.12 5.96
CA SER A 60 -5.55 -0.61 6.82
C SER A 60 -5.04 -0.51 8.25
N ASP A 61 -4.95 0.69 8.81
CA ASP A 61 -4.89 0.91 10.24
C ASP A 61 -6.29 0.84 10.81
N ILE A 62 -6.63 -0.34 11.35
CA ILE A 62 -7.97 -0.67 11.83
C ILE A 62 -8.36 0.25 12.99
N ASN A 63 -7.43 0.51 13.92
CA ASN A 63 -7.72 1.31 15.10
C ASN A 63 -7.96 2.77 14.73
N ASN A 64 -7.09 3.34 13.88
CA ASN A 64 -7.17 4.75 13.49
C ASN A 64 -8.12 5.01 12.32
N ARG A 65 -8.70 3.98 11.72
CA ARG A 65 -9.56 4.05 10.53
C ARG A 65 -8.86 4.77 9.38
N VAL A 66 -7.62 4.41 9.10
CA VAL A 66 -6.85 5.01 7.99
C VAL A 66 -6.48 3.94 6.99
N LEU A 67 -6.73 4.20 5.72
CA LEU A 67 -6.24 3.39 4.61
C LEU A 67 -5.04 4.08 3.97
N TYR A 68 -3.95 3.35 3.83
CA TYR A 68 -2.78 3.77 3.09
C TYR A 68 -2.70 2.98 1.79
N VAL A 69 -2.37 3.67 0.70
CA VAL A 69 -2.07 3.05 -0.59
C VAL A 69 -0.65 3.45 -0.96
N MET A 70 0.25 2.47 -1.03
CA MET A 70 1.63 2.67 -1.43
C MET A 70 1.85 2.10 -2.83
N GLN A 71 2.53 2.87 -3.67
CA GLN A 71 2.98 2.38 -4.97
C GLN A 71 4.43 1.91 -4.87
N LEU A 72 4.69 0.70 -5.36
CA LEU A 72 5.99 0.06 -5.46
C LEU A 72 6.52 0.19 -6.90
N LYS A 73 7.78 0.58 -7.03
CA LYS A 73 8.52 0.55 -8.29
C LYS A 73 9.63 -0.47 -8.20
N ARG A 74 9.60 -1.45 -9.12
CA ARG A 74 10.65 -2.45 -9.30
C ARG A 74 11.62 -2.01 -10.39
N ASN A 75 12.91 -2.22 -10.15
CA ASN A 75 13.96 -2.16 -11.15
C ASN A 75 14.76 -3.46 -11.08
N ASP A 76 14.40 -4.41 -11.94
CA ASP A 76 15.05 -5.72 -12.00
C ASP A 76 16.53 -5.63 -12.41
N LYS A 77 16.93 -4.62 -13.18
CA LYS A 77 18.34 -4.47 -13.58
C LYS A 77 19.21 -4.03 -12.40
N GLU A 78 18.67 -3.16 -11.56
CA GLU A 78 19.36 -2.66 -10.37
C GLU A 78 19.13 -3.55 -9.15
N GLN A 79 18.28 -4.57 -9.25
CA GLN A 79 17.86 -5.43 -8.14
C GLN A 79 17.29 -4.62 -6.96
N VAL A 80 16.50 -3.59 -7.27
CA VAL A 80 15.87 -2.71 -6.27
C VAL A 80 14.34 -2.72 -6.43
N VAL A 81 13.65 -2.73 -5.30
CA VAL A 81 12.24 -2.34 -5.18
C VAL A 81 12.13 -1.25 -4.12
N GLN A 82 11.29 -0.26 -4.37
CA GLN A 82 11.09 0.87 -3.47
C GLN A 82 9.65 1.38 -3.51
N VAL A 83 9.18 1.94 -2.40
CA VAL A 83 7.96 2.77 -2.39
C VAL A 83 8.26 4.10 -3.05
N ILE A 84 7.46 4.47 -4.06
CA ILE A 84 7.58 5.74 -4.81
C ILE A 84 6.44 6.72 -4.55
N SER A 85 5.34 6.25 -3.98
CA SER A 85 4.18 7.08 -3.65
C SER A 85 3.45 6.51 -2.44
N LEU A 86 2.88 7.40 -1.64
CA LEU A 86 2.04 7.08 -0.48
C LEU A 86 0.83 8.02 -0.50
N ALA A 87 -0.36 7.43 -0.58
CA ALA A 87 -1.62 8.12 -0.36
C ALA A 87 -2.25 7.65 0.96
N GLN A 88 -2.96 8.53 1.64
CA GLN A 88 -3.68 8.24 2.89
C GLN A 88 -5.14 8.69 2.79
N PHE A 89 -6.03 7.89 3.34
CA PHE A 89 -7.47 8.14 3.34
C PHE A 89 -8.07 7.84 4.70
N LEU A 90 -8.84 8.77 5.26
CA LEU A 90 -9.63 8.50 6.46
C LEU A 90 -10.87 7.70 6.08
N LEU A 91 -11.13 6.63 6.82
CA LEU A 91 -12.27 5.75 6.61
C LEU A 91 -13.43 6.09 7.55
N PRO A 92 -14.68 5.90 7.12
CA PRO A 92 -15.86 6.10 7.97
C PRO A 92 -15.98 5.05 9.07
N ALA A 93 -15.38 3.86 8.88
CA ALA A 93 -15.38 2.75 9.82
C ALA A 93 -14.10 1.90 9.69
N PRO A 94 -13.75 1.07 10.69
CA PRO A 94 -12.60 0.16 10.60
C PRO A 94 -12.77 -0.90 9.50
N PHE A 95 -11.78 -1.05 8.62
CA PHE A 95 -11.76 -2.11 7.60
C PHE A 95 -10.90 -3.29 8.08
N LEU A 96 -11.56 -4.36 8.52
CA LEU A 96 -10.91 -5.56 9.07
C LEU A 96 -10.28 -6.43 7.99
N SER A 97 -10.89 -6.49 6.81
CA SER A 97 -10.42 -7.23 5.65
C SER A 97 -10.80 -6.49 4.38
N PHE A 98 -9.99 -6.69 3.34
CA PHE A 98 -10.23 -6.14 2.01
C PHE A 98 -9.59 -7.06 0.99
N HIS A 99 -10.05 -6.96 -0.25
CA HIS A 99 -9.50 -7.67 -1.39
C HIS A 99 -9.24 -6.67 -2.51
N ILE A 100 -8.09 -6.79 -3.17
CA ILE A 100 -7.72 -5.93 -4.28
C ILE A 100 -8.08 -6.68 -5.56
N LEU A 101 -9.14 -6.25 -6.24
CA LEU A 101 -9.54 -6.84 -7.52
C LEU A 101 -8.61 -6.37 -8.64
N GLU A 102 -8.39 -5.06 -8.72
CA GLU A 102 -7.50 -4.43 -9.68
C GLU A 102 -6.92 -3.15 -9.07
N ALA A 103 -5.65 -2.85 -9.41
CA ALA A 103 -5.01 -1.60 -9.06
C ALA A 103 -4.21 -1.09 -10.27
N SER A 104 -4.50 0.13 -10.71
CA SER A 104 -3.87 0.74 -11.88
C SER A 104 -3.71 2.25 -11.72
N ASN A 105 -2.80 2.84 -12.49
CA ASN A 105 -2.65 4.30 -12.58
C ASN A 105 -3.48 4.82 -13.75
N ARG A 106 -4.39 5.75 -13.48
CA ARG A 106 -5.15 6.44 -14.53
C ARG A 106 -4.80 7.92 -14.53
N LYS A 107 -4.42 8.45 -15.69
CA LYS A 107 -4.35 9.91 -15.89
C LYS A 107 -5.77 10.42 -16.08
N ILE A 108 -6.20 11.28 -15.17
CA ILE A 108 -7.51 11.92 -15.27
C ILE A 108 -7.35 13.15 -16.18
N PRO A 109 -8.07 13.25 -17.31
CA PRO A 109 -8.03 14.45 -18.16
C PRO A 109 -8.63 15.65 -17.41
N TYR A 110 -8.11 16.85 -17.69
CA TYR A 110 -8.50 18.11 -17.01
C TYR A 110 -9.99 18.45 -17.06
N SER A 111 -10.77 17.81 -17.95
CA SER A 111 -12.22 18.03 -18.09
C SER A 111 -13.07 17.22 -17.10
N TYR A 112 -12.47 16.54 -16.12
CA TYR A 112 -13.19 15.87 -15.04
C TYR A 112 -13.75 16.91 -14.06
N ASN A 113 -14.78 17.64 -14.52
CA ASN A 113 -15.65 18.37 -13.63
C ASN A 113 -16.39 17.37 -12.75
N ASN A 114 -16.61 17.78 -11.51
CA ASN A 114 -17.15 17.03 -10.39
C ASN A 114 -18.64 16.66 -10.58
N SER A 115 -18.99 15.97 -11.68
CA SER A 115 -20.31 15.38 -11.90
C SER A 115 -20.25 13.92 -11.52
N ASN A 116 -21.02 13.55 -10.49
CA ASN A 116 -21.12 12.20 -9.90
C ASN A 116 -21.72 11.12 -10.84
N GLU A 117 -21.60 11.25 -12.17
CA GLU A 117 -22.41 10.44 -13.10
C GLU A 117 -21.70 9.25 -13.77
N ASP A 118 -20.38 9.10 -13.68
CA ASP A 118 -19.67 8.09 -14.51
C ASP A 118 -19.22 6.82 -13.76
N LEU A 119 -19.85 6.46 -12.62
CA LEU A 119 -19.48 5.25 -11.85
C LEU A 119 -20.29 3.98 -12.21
N TYR A 120 -21.10 4.02 -13.27
CA TYR A 120 -21.82 2.84 -13.76
C TYR A 120 -21.68 2.72 -15.26
N ASP A 121 -20.59 2.12 -15.72
CA ASP A 121 -20.56 1.47 -17.03
C ASP A 121 -19.95 0.07 -16.85
N ASP A 122 -20.83 -0.88 -16.55
CA ASP A 122 -20.56 -2.32 -16.60
C ASP A 122 -20.74 -2.80 -18.05
N HIS A 123 -19.66 -3.24 -18.69
CA HIS A 123 -19.68 -4.14 -19.85
C HIS A 123 -18.69 -5.28 -19.65
#